data_AF-D5VQS6-F1
#
_entry.id   AF-D5VQS6-F1
#
_cell.length_a   1.000
_cell.length_b   1.000
_cell.length_c   1.000
_cell.angle_alpha   90.00
_cell.angle_beta   90.00
_cell.angle_gamma   90.00
#
_symmetry.space_group_name_H-M   'P 1'
#
loop_
_entity.id
_entity.type
_entity.pdbx_description
1 polymer ?
#
loop_
_entity_poly.entity_id
_entity_poly.type
_entity_poly.pdbx_seq_one_letter_code
_entity_poly.pdbx_strand_id
1 'polypeptide(L)'
;MELIQIVGLIIILFALTRVIKQIKKKSMELEEGIFWLFVWLLALLIVIFPNFMSYLATVLGVGRGVDVIIYLSIILLFYLVYRIYARLEKLEREITKIVREIAIRDRYEPKKRD
;
A
#
# COMPACT_ATOMS: atom_id res chain seq x y z
N MET A 1 7.14 22.92 -18.31
CA MET A 1 6.56 21.72 -17.71
C MET A 1 6.93 20.57 -18.62
N GLU A 2 7.81 19.70 -18.16
CA GLU A 2 8.16 18.50 -18.93
C GLU A 2 6.91 17.61 -19.07
N LEU A 3 6.75 16.94 -20.21
CA LEU A 3 5.62 16.05 -20.50
C LEU A 3 5.40 15.02 -19.37
N ILE A 4 6.51 14.55 -18.78
CA ILE A 4 6.55 13.61 -17.66
C ILE A 4 5.88 14.19 -16.40
N GLN A 5 6.05 15.48 -16.11
CA GLN A 5 5.44 16.12 -14.94
C GLN A 5 3.92 16.22 -15.08
N ILE A 6 3.43 16.54 -16.28
CA ILE A 6 1.99 16.64 -16.57
C ILE A 6 1.32 15.27 -16.42
N VAL A 7 1.92 14.23 -17.02
CA VAL A 7 1.42 12.85 -16.90
C VAL A 7 1.45 12.39 -15.43
N GLY A 8 2.53 12.66 -14.72
CA GLY A 8 2.65 12.34 -13.29
C GLY A 8 1.57 13.01 -12.44
N LEU A 9 1.30 14.29 -12.68
CA LEU A 9 0.29 15.05 -11.93
C LEU A 9 -1.13 14.48 -12.15
N ILE A 10 -1.46 14.11 -13.40
CA ILE A 10 -2.75 13.48 -13.73
C ILE A 10 -2.92 12.15 -13.00
N ILE A 11 -1.88 11.30 -12.98
CA ILE A 11 -1.90 10.01 -12.28
C ILE A 11 -2.10 10.23 -10.78
N ILE A 12 -1.37 11.17 -10.17
CA ILE A 12 -1.47 11.48 -8.74
C ILE A 12 -2.86 12.00 -8.38
N LEU A 13 -3.43 12.90 -9.18
CA LEU A 13 -4.80 13.39 -8.98
C LEU A 13 -5.83 12.26 -9.08
N PHE A 14 -5.71 11.39 -10.09
CA PHE A 14 -6.56 10.23 -10.23
C PHE A 14 -6.46 9.30 -9.00
N ALA A 15 -5.25 9.05 -8.52
CA ALA A 15 -5.03 8.19 -7.37
C ALA A 15 -5.56 8.80 -6.05
N LEU A 16 -5.38 10.11 -5.83
CA LEU A 16 -5.97 10.82 -4.70
C LEU A 16 -7.49 10.71 -4.70
N THR A 17 -8.14 10.89 -5.85
CA THR A 17 -9.61 10.73 -5.93
C THR A 17 -10.05 9.30 -5.63
N ARG A 18 -9.28 8.29 -6.05
CA ARG A 18 -9.54 6.87 -5.72
C ARG A 18 -9.43 6.59 -4.22
N VAL A 19 -8.40 7.12 -3.55
CA VAL A 19 -8.21 6.97 -2.11
C VAL A 19 -9.37 7.62 -1.35
N ILE A 20 -9.72 8.86 -1.69
CA ILE A 20 -10.84 9.58 -1.05
C ILE A 20 -12.16 8.84 -1.24
N LYS A 21 -12.42 8.29 -2.45
CA LYS A 21 -13.63 7.50 -2.72
C LYS A 21 -13.68 6.20 -1.91
N GLN A 22 -12.54 5.52 -1.73
CA GLN A 22 -12.47 4.29 -0.93
C GLN A 22 -12.69 4.55 0.57
N ILE A 23 -12.12 5.63 1.10
CA ILE A 23 -12.37 6.06 2.48
C ILE A 23 -13.86 6.39 2.68
N LYS A 24 -14.47 7.15 1.76
CA LYS A 24 -15.90 7.49 1.83
C LYS A 24 -16.83 6.27 1.76
N LYS A 25 -16.44 5.21 1.05
CA LYS A 25 -17.21 3.97 0.95
C LYS A 25 -17.03 3.02 2.15
N LYS A 26 -16.24 3.40 3.17
CA LYS A 26 -15.83 2.51 4.29
C LYS A 26 -15.24 1.16 3.83
N SER A 27 -14.77 1.08 2.59
CA SER A 27 -14.18 -0.14 2.04
C SER A 27 -12.71 -0.31 2.41
N MET A 28 -12.17 0.64 3.19
CA MET A 28 -10.77 0.69 3.59
C MET A 28 -10.69 1.13 5.04
N GLU A 29 -9.82 0.48 5.82
CA GLU A 29 -9.53 0.88 7.19
C GLU A 29 -8.92 2.30 7.19
N LEU A 30 -9.29 3.10 8.19
CA LEU A 30 -8.91 4.52 8.25
C LEU A 30 -7.38 4.71 8.23
N GLU A 31 -6.65 3.80 8.87
CA GLU A 31 -5.19 3.75 8.89
C GLU A 31 -4.58 3.54 7.49
N GLU A 32 -5.17 2.67 6.68
CA GLU A 32 -4.74 2.45 5.30
C GLU A 32 -5.00 3.67 4.43
N GLY A 33 -6.13 4.35 4.65
CA GLY A 33 -6.49 5.58 3.97
C GLY A 33 -5.47 6.69 4.19
N ILE A 34 -5.12 6.91 5.45
CA ILE A 34 -4.12 7.92 5.85
C ILE A 34 -2.75 7.56 5.26
N PHE A 35 -2.34 6.31 5.33
CA PHE A 35 -1.07 5.85 4.76
C PHE A 35 -0.98 6.14 3.26
N TRP A 36 -2.01 5.76 2.48
CA TRP A 36 -2.01 6.01 1.03
C TRP A 36 -2.07 7.50 0.70
N LEU A 37 -2.82 8.29 1.46
CA LEU A 37 -2.88 9.74 1.27
C LEU A 37 -1.51 10.38 1.50
N PHE A 38 -0.77 9.94 2.51
CA PHE A 38 0.60 10.37 2.77
C PHE A 38 1.56 10.00 1.62
N VAL A 39 1.48 8.77 1.11
CA VAL A 39 2.31 8.32 -0.03
C VAL A 39 2.06 9.17 -1.28
N TRP A 40 0.80 9.45 -1.61
CA TRP A 40 0.46 10.27 -2.78
C TRP A 40 0.85 11.75 -2.61
N LEU A 41 0.79 12.27 -1.37
CA LEU A 41 1.26 13.62 -1.06
C LEU A 41 2.78 13.74 -1.22
N LEU A 42 3.53 12.75 -0.74
CA LEU A 42 4.97 12.65 -0.99
C LEU A 42 5.27 12.61 -2.49
N ALA A 43 4.57 11.76 -3.25
CA ALA A 43 4.73 11.69 -4.70
C ALA A 43 4.46 13.05 -5.39
N LEU A 44 3.45 13.80 -4.94
CA LEU A 44 3.14 15.13 -5.45
C LEU A 44 4.29 16.12 -5.21
N LEU A 45 4.85 16.15 -4.01
CA LEU A 45 5.99 17.01 -3.68
C LEU A 45 7.21 16.71 -4.57
N ILE A 46 7.44 15.43 -4.85
CA ILE A 46 8.54 14.97 -5.72
C ILE A 46 8.38 15.50 -7.15
N VAL A 47 7.16 15.43 -7.70
CA VAL A 47 6.90 15.88 -9.08
C VAL A 47 6.99 17.41 -9.20
N ILE A 48 6.51 18.15 -8.20
CA ILE A 48 6.50 19.61 -8.23
C ILE A 48 7.90 20.19 -7.95
N PHE A 49 8.71 19.56 -7.09
CA PHE A 49 10.01 20.08 -6.65
C PHE A 49 11.18 19.13 -7.00
N PRO A 50 11.51 18.95 -8.30
CA PRO A 50 12.63 18.09 -8.69
C PRO A 50 14.00 18.59 -8.18
N ASN A 51 14.15 19.91 -8.00
CA ASN A 51 15.38 20.52 -7.46
C ASN A 51 15.66 20.09 -6.02
N PHE A 52 14.62 19.87 -5.21
CA PHE A 52 14.78 19.36 -3.84
C PHE A 52 15.33 17.93 -3.84
N MET A 53 14.89 17.12 -4.82
CA MET A 53 15.43 15.77 -4.99
C MET A 53 16.89 15.77 -5.44
N SER A 54 17.31 16.72 -6.27
CA SER A 54 18.73 16.88 -6.62
C SER A 54 19.60 17.28 -5.42
N TYR A 55 19.06 18.08 -4.49
CA TYR A 55 19.74 18.40 -3.23
C TYR A 55 19.85 17.19 -2.29
N LEU A 56 18.77 16.42 -2.14
CA LEU A 56 18.80 15.16 -1.40
C LEU A 56 19.81 14.16 -1.99
N ALA A 57 19.91 14.09 -3.32
CA ALA A 57 20.86 13.24 -4.02
C ALA A 57 22.31 13.58 -3.66
N THR A 58 22.64 14.87 -3.65
CA THR A 58 23.99 15.34 -3.28
C THR A 58 24.32 15.07 -1.81
N VAL A 59 23.35 15.22 -0.89
CA VAL A 59 23.55 14.87 0.54
C VAL A 59 23.71 13.36 0.75
N LEU A 60 22.93 12.55 0.03
CA LEU A 60 22.97 11.08 0.12
C LEU A 60 24.12 10.45 -0.69
N GLY A 61 24.91 11.26 -1.41
CA GLY A 61 26.01 10.78 -2.25
C GLY A 61 25.58 10.06 -3.53
N VAL A 62 24.32 10.23 -3.95
CA VAL A 62 23.75 9.61 -5.14
C VAL A 62 23.73 10.65 -6.27
N GLY A 63 24.38 10.37 -7.40
CA GLY A 63 24.60 11.36 -8.46
C GLY A 63 23.34 11.90 -9.15
N ARG A 64 22.17 11.28 -8.95
CA ARG A 64 20.89 11.68 -9.58
C ARG A 64 19.75 11.60 -8.57
N GLY A 65 18.91 12.64 -8.52
CA GLY A 65 17.71 12.66 -7.66
C GLY A 65 16.70 11.55 -7.95
N VAL A 66 16.68 11.04 -9.18
CA VAL A 66 15.83 9.90 -9.57
C VAL A 66 16.24 8.61 -8.84
N ASP A 67 17.53 8.38 -8.65
CA ASP A 67 18.05 7.15 -8.05
C ASP A 67 17.66 7.07 -6.56
N VAL A 68 17.63 8.21 -5.86
CA VAL A 68 17.12 8.30 -4.48
C VAL A 68 15.66 7.85 -4.41
N ILE A 69 14.82 8.29 -5.34
CA ILE A 69 13.41 7.89 -5.42
C ILE A 69 13.31 6.39 -5.67
N ILE A 70 14.15 5.84 -6.56
CA ILE A 70 14.17 4.40 -6.87
C ILE A 70 14.53 3.60 -5.62
N TYR A 71 15.58 3.97 -4.89
CA TYR A 71 15.94 3.26 -3.65
C TYR A 71 14.83 3.32 -2.60
N LEU A 72 14.23 4.50 -2.40
CA LEU A 72 13.18 4.68 -1.42
C LEU A 72 11.91 3.91 -1.80
N SER A 73 11.58 3.85 -3.10
CA SER A 73 10.46 3.07 -3.61
C SER A 73 10.70 1.56 -3.52
N ILE A 74 11.92 1.08 -3.72
CA ILE A 74 12.27 -0.34 -3.48
C ILE A 74 12.07 -0.70 -2.01
N ILE A 75 12.58 0.11 -1.08
CA ILE A 75 12.40 -0.11 0.38
C ILE A 75 10.90 -0.13 0.73
N LEU A 76 10.14 0.84 0.21
CA LEU A 76 8.70 0.92 0.41
C LEU A 76 7.98 -0.32 -0.16
N LEU A 77 8.35 -0.78 -1.35
CA LEU A 77 7.79 -1.99 -1.97
C LEU A 77 8.06 -3.23 -1.12
N PHE A 78 9.29 -3.41 -0.63
CA PHE A 78 9.61 -4.50 0.28
C PHE A 78 8.76 -4.46 1.55
N TYR A 79 8.58 -3.28 2.15
CA TYR A 79 7.70 -3.11 3.30
C TYR A 79 6.24 -3.48 2.99
N LEU A 80 5.73 -3.06 1.82
CA LEU A 80 4.37 -3.40 1.40
C LEU A 80 4.19 -4.90 1.16
N VAL A 81 5.16 -5.54 0.50
CA VAL A 81 5.17 -7.00 0.29
C VAL A 81 5.18 -7.72 1.64
N TYR A 82 6.05 -7.30 2.56
CA TYR A 82 6.08 -7.86 3.91
C TYR A 82 4.73 -7.71 4.63
N ARG A 83 4.09 -6.53 4.54
CA ARG A 83 2.77 -6.28 5.13
C ARG A 83 1.70 -7.21 4.56
N ILE A 84 1.76 -7.50 3.24
CA ILE A 84 0.85 -8.46 2.59
C ILE A 84 1.09 -9.86 3.13
N TYR A 85 2.35 -10.32 3.22
CA TYR A 85 2.68 -11.63 3.80
C TYR A 85 2.17 -11.77 5.24
N ALA A 86 2.38 -10.75 6.08
CA ALA A 86 1.90 -10.77 7.45
C ALA A 86 0.36 -10.85 7.56
N ARG A 87 -0.37 -10.23 6.62
CA ARG A 87 -1.83 -10.35 6.54
C ARG A 87 -2.28 -11.72 6.04
N LEU A 88 -1.56 -12.27 5.07
CA LEU A 88 -1.82 -13.60 4.52
C LEU A 88 -1.69 -14.67 5.62
N GLU A 89 -0.63 -14.60 6.42
CA GLU A 89 -0.42 -15.54 7.53
C GLU A 89 -1.55 -15.47 8.58
N LYS A 90 -2.03 -14.25 8.91
CA LYS A 90 -3.19 -14.09 9.80
C LYS A 90 -4.45 -14.73 9.21
N LEU A 91 -4.69 -14.52 7.92
CA LEU A 91 -5.83 -15.10 7.21
C LEU A 91 -5.76 -16.64 7.19
N GLU A 92 -4.58 -17.22 6.94
CA GLU A 92 -4.37 -18.67 7.00
C GLU A 92 -4.66 -19.25 8.39
N ARG A 93 -4.23 -18.55 9.45
CA ARG A 93 -4.53 -18.95 10.84
C ARG A 93 -6.03 -18.89 11.15
N GLU A 94 -6.73 -17.86 10.68
CA GLU A 94 -8.19 -17.73 10.85
C GLU A 94 -8.93 -18.83 10.10
N ILE A 95 -8.56 -19.12 8.85
CA ILE A 95 -9.13 -20.23 8.06
C ILE A 95 -8.92 -21.55 8.80
N THR A 96 -7.69 -21.81 9.28
CA THR A 96 -7.37 -23.03 10.02
C THR A 96 -8.22 -23.17 11.28
N LYS A 97 -8.44 -22.07 12.02
CA LYS A 97 -9.28 -22.04 13.21
C LYS A 97 -10.74 -22.37 12.86
N ILE A 98 -11.28 -21.75 11.81
CA ILE A 98 -12.66 -21.99 11.35
C ILE A 98 -12.85 -23.45 10.92
N VAL A 99 -11.93 -24.00 10.12
CA VAL A 99 -12.00 -25.41 9.67
C VAL A 99 -11.92 -26.37 10.85
N ARG A 100 -11.06 -26.11 11.84
CA ARG A 100 -10.97 -26.92 13.06
C ARG A 100 -12.27 -26.88 13.87
N GLU A 101 -12.88 -25.71 14.02
CA GLU A 101 -14.14 -25.55 14.73
C GLU A 101 -15.28 -26.33 14.04
N ILE A 102 -15.36 -26.26 12.71
CA ILE A 102 -16.33 -27.03 11.91
C ILE A 102 -16.12 -28.53 12.12
N ALA A 103 -14.88 -29.02 12.03
CA ALA A 103 -14.56 -30.43 12.20
C ALA A 103 -14.88 -30.97 13.60
N ILE A 104 -14.69 -30.13 14.64
CA ILE A 104 -15.07 -30.47 16.02
C ILE A 104 -16.60 -30.50 16.14
N ARG A 105 -17.30 -29.48 15.64
CA ARG A 105 -18.76 -29.41 15.67
C ARG A 105 -19.41 -30.61 14.98
N ASP A 106 -18.96 -30.94 13.77
CA ASP A 106 -19.50 -32.05 12.98
C ASP A 106 -19.26 -33.43 13.64
N ARG A 107 -18.26 -33.54 14.53
CA ARG A 107 -18.03 -34.76 15.34
C ARG A 107 -19.07 -34.87 16.46
N TYR A 108 -19.40 -33.78 17.16
CA TYR A 108 -20.25 -33.80 18.35
C TYR A 108 -21.74 -33.63 18.04
N GLU A 109 -22.09 -33.01 16.91
CA GLU A 109 -23.44 -32.99 16.34
C GLU A 109 -23.42 -33.78 15.02
N PRO A 110 -23.47 -35.13 15.07
CA PRO A 110 -23.55 -35.91 13.85
C PRO A 110 -24.80 -35.47 13.10
N LYS A 111 -24.61 -34.89 11.91
CA LYS A 111 -25.69 -34.54 10.99
C LYS A 111 -26.67 -35.72 10.95
N LYS A 112 -27.93 -35.49 11.35
CA LYS A 112 -29.01 -36.41 11.00
C LYS A 112 -28.96 -36.54 9.49
N ARG A 113 -28.62 -37.75 9.03
CA ARG A 113 -28.67 -38.11 7.62
C ARG A 113 -30.15 -38.10 7.24
N ASP A 114 -30.57 -37.06 6.53
CA ASP A 114 -31.78 -37.11 5.70
C ASP A 114 -31.51 -38.00 4.47
#